data_AF-A0A9P7YFR5-F1
#
_entry.id   AF-A0A9P7YFR5-F1
#
_cell.length_a   1.000
_cell.length_b   1.000
_cell.length_c   1.000
_cell.angle_alpha   90.00
_cell.angle_beta   90.00
_cell.angle_gamma   90.00
#
_symmetry.space_group_name_H-M   'P 1'
#
loop_
_entity.id
_entity.type
_entity.pdbx_description
1 polymer ?
#
loop_
_entity_poly.entity_id
_entity_poly.type
_entity_poly.pdbx_seq_one_letter_code
_entity_poly.pdbx_strand_id
1 'polypeptide(L)'
;MNSASESTVGVNTGILSVSDTVQPYIQKAMNKYHFNLAATPVSLFVPTNRPKGVEIQPKLSRHARNNILLAPGSFNPPTKRRHQFNIVAWFTFADPDDIVLTREKKYGDIILPQQLRYKMFAQVPELALMIASGWLHLLLGDMDGHIEVLRSMTDLIKESELDVKLVGFLGGDKLSMMSEPHLPSVFLTEWGPVDEFMIVNARRPVDFYSTGRDSDSRSGRPIDIPGCTKWEREVQAGDLEIVTEQERSLGVLWVCKALTVPGQPVIRFRASESSASNGISSTKIRQIMSESPDEELYEMLRDKVFSVELLVEWMLEHRKGSQTEALIEKLQ
;
A
#
# COMPACT_ATOMS: atom_id res chain seq x y z
N MET A 1 22.35 -27.14 65.63
CA MET A 1 22.05 -28.18 64.63
C MET A 1 20.96 -27.63 63.74
N ASN A 2 21.35 -27.23 62.53
CA ASN A 2 20.51 -26.63 61.51
C ASN A 2 19.73 -27.72 60.77
N SER A 3 18.45 -27.51 60.52
CA SER A 3 17.78 -28.11 59.38
C SER A 3 16.86 -27.06 58.77
N ALA A 4 17.43 -26.29 57.83
CA ALA A 4 16.67 -25.48 56.90
C ALA A 4 16.11 -26.41 55.81
N SER A 5 14.78 -26.43 55.68
CA SER A 5 14.09 -26.99 54.53
C SER A 5 14.08 -25.95 53.42
N GLU A 6 14.98 -26.10 52.45
CA GLU A 6 14.96 -25.34 51.20
C GLU A 6 13.74 -25.75 50.38
N SER A 7 12.72 -24.90 50.38
CA SER A 7 11.68 -24.92 49.34
C SER A 7 12.22 -24.15 48.14
N THR A 8 12.60 -24.89 47.10
CA THR A 8 12.90 -24.32 45.79
C THR A 8 11.60 -23.80 45.19
N VAL A 9 11.34 -22.50 45.40
CA VAL A 9 10.37 -21.73 44.65
C VAL A 9 10.80 -21.78 43.18
N GLY A 10 10.05 -22.53 42.38
CA GLY A 10 10.18 -22.50 40.93
C GLY A 10 10.07 -21.06 40.46
N VAL A 11 11.15 -20.55 39.89
CA VAL A 11 11.15 -19.29 39.15
C VAL A 11 10.26 -19.52 37.95
N ASN A 12 8.99 -19.14 38.11
CA ASN A 12 8.05 -18.99 37.03
C ASN A 12 8.61 -17.85 36.18
N THR A 13 9.43 -18.20 35.19
CA THR A 13 9.86 -17.30 34.12
C THR A 13 8.61 -16.97 33.34
N GLY A 14 7.90 -15.95 33.82
CA GLY A 14 6.80 -15.34 33.11
C GLY A 14 7.29 -15.06 31.70
N ILE A 15 6.70 -15.79 30.75
CA ILE A 15 6.80 -15.54 29.33
C ILE A 15 6.58 -14.04 29.18
N LEU A 16 7.64 -13.31 28.86
CA LEU A 16 7.56 -11.92 28.43
C LEU A 16 6.52 -11.92 27.33
N SER A 17 5.33 -11.36 27.61
CA SER A 17 4.29 -11.20 26.61
C SER A 17 4.90 -10.31 25.54
N VAL A 18 5.42 -10.91 24.47
CA VAL A 18 5.70 -10.18 23.24
C VAL A 18 4.38 -9.49 22.94
N SER A 19 4.39 -8.16 22.98
CA SER A 19 3.23 -7.39 22.56
C SER A 19 2.79 -7.96 21.22
N ASP A 20 1.59 -8.54 21.16
CA ASP A 20 0.98 -9.08 19.94
C ASP A 20 0.67 -7.91 18.99
N THR A 21 1.66 -7.11 18.61
CA THR A 21 1.57 -5.95 17.71
C THR A 21 2.67 -6.09 16.66
N VAL A 22 2.55 -5.37 15.55
CA VAL A 22 3.51 -5.48 14.43
C VAL A 22 4.88 -4.87 14.76
N GLN A 23 4.93 -3.90 15.68
CA GLN A 23 6.12 -3.08 15.93
C GLN A 23 7.39 -3.87 16.33
N PRO A 24 7.34 -4.86 17.24
CA PRO A 24 8.52 -5.64 17.59
C PRO A 24 9.07 -6.46 16.41
N TYR A 25 8.16 -7.02 15.59
CA TYR A 25 8.53 -7.85 14.45
C TYR A 25 9.19 -7.02 13.34
N ILE A 26 8.63 -5.86 12.99
CA ILE A 26 9.24 -5.00 11.96
C ILE A 26 10.60 -4.48 12.40
N GLN A 27 10.77 -4.13 13.69
CA GLN A 27 12.07 -3.69 14.21
C GLN A 27 13.11 -4.80 14.14
N LYS A 28 12.74 -6.04 14.50
CA LYS A 28 13.63 -7.19 14.42
C LYS A 28 14.00 -7.50 12.96
N ALA A 29 13.06 -7.42 12.04
CA ALA A 29 13.29 -7.62 10.61
C ALA A 29 14.23 -6.55 10.01
N MET A 30 13.99 -5.28 10.33
CA MET A 30 14.84 -4.16 9.92
C MET A 30 16.28 -4.32 10.43
N ASN A 31 16.44 -4.64 11.73
CA ASN A 31 17.76 -4.86 12.31
C ASN A 31 18.50 -6.00 11.58
N LYS A 32 17.81 -7.12 11.33
CA LYS A 32 18.37 -8.26 10.59
C LYS A 32 18.83 -7.86 9.19
N TYR A 33 18.03 -7.07 8.47
CA TYR A 33 18.36 -6.60 7.13
C TYR A 33 19.60 -5.68 7.13
N HIS A 34 19.67 -4.72 8.05
CA HIS A 34 20.82 -3.79 8.15
C HIS A 34 22.13 -4.44 8.61
N PHE A 35 22.10 -5.65 9.18
CA PHE A 35 23.33 -6.42 9.42
C PHE A 35 24.02 -6.86 8.11
N ASN A 36 23.31 -6.84 6.97
CA ASN A 36 23.89 -7.08 5.66
C ASN A 36 24.52 -5.78 5.11
N LEU A 37 25.85 -5.67 5.18
CA LEU A 37 26.60 -4.47 4.79
C LEU A 37 26.50 -4.12 3.29
N ALA A 38 26.02 -5.03 2.43
CA ALA A 38 25.83 -4.78 1.00
C ALA A 38 24.45 -4.20 0.65
N ALA A 39 23.53 -4.12 1.61
CA ALA A 39 22.16 -3.73 1.37
C ALA A 39 21.95 -2.19 1.42
N THR A 40 21.10 -1.68 0.53
CA THR A 40 20.65 -0.28 0.56
C THR A 40 19.88 -0.01 1.86
N PRO A 41 20.18 1.05 2.62
CA PRO A 41 19.50 1.31 3.88
C PRO A 41 18.01 1.63 3.68
N VAL A 42 17.16 0.79 4.26
CA VAL A 42 15.71 1.02 4.37
C VAL A 42 15.31 1.55 5.74
N SER A 43 14.29 2.40 5.82
CA SER A 43 13.79 2.93 7.11
C SER A 43 12.30 3.26 7.06
N LEU A 44 11.72 3.55 8.22
CA LEU A 44 10.35 4.06 8.33
C LEU A 44 10.40 5.57 8.49
N PHE A 45 9.55 6.29 7.75
CA PHE A 45 9.38 7.73 7.93
C PHE A 45 8.71 8.01 9.28
N VAL A 46 9.32 8.91 10.05
CA VAL A 46 8.82 9.37 11.34
C VAL A 46 8.40 10.83 11.21
N PRO A 47 7.10 11.16 11.34
CA PRO A 47 6.65 12.54 11.25
C PRO A 47 7.16 13.37 12.45
N THR A 48 7.54 14.61 12.18
CA THR A 48 8.05 15.54 13.20
C THR A 48 7.00 15.90 14.26
N ASN A 49 5.73 15.98 13.85
CA ASN A 49 4.61 16.31 14.72
C ASN A 49 3.72 15.09 14.91
N ARG A 50 4.03 14.25 15.89
CA ARG A 50 3.19 13.10 16.24
C ARG A 50 2.07 13.54 17.19
N PRO A 51 0.79 13.23 16.89
CA PRO A 51 -0.29 13.39 17.85
C PRO A 51 0.07 12.73 19.20
N LYS A 52 -0.02 13.49 20.29
CA LYS A 52 0.22 12.99 21.65
C LYS A 52 -1.00 12.16 22.11
N GLY A 53 -0.77 11.12 22.92
CA GLY A 53 -1.85 10.34 23.55
C GLY A 53 -2.46 9.22 22.69
N VAL A 54 -1.83 8.84 21.58
CA VAL A 54 -2.26 7.70 20.76
C VAL A 54 -1.51 6.44 21.21
N GLU A 55 -2.12 5.66 22.10
CA GLU A 55 -1.49 4.46 22.70
C GLU A 55 -1.95 3.13 22.08
N ILE A 56 -3.04 3.12 21.30
CA ILE A 56 -3.64 1.88 20.82
C ILE A 56 -2.97 1.44 19.52
N GLN A 57 -1.97 0.54 19.65
CA GLN A 57 -1.42 -0.18 18.51
C GLN A 57 -2.34 -1.30 18.04
N PRO A 58 -2.40 -1.60 16.73
CA PRO A 58 -3.14 -2.74 16.21
C PRO A 58 -2.57 -4.04 16.80
N LYS A 59 -3.45 -4.83 17.40
CA LYS A 59 -3.10 -6.15 17.87
C LYS A 59 -3.23 -7.18 16.74
N LEU A 60 -2.26 -8.07 16.67
CA LEU A 60 -2.33 -9.30 15.90
C LEU A 60 -3.38 -10.21 16.55
N SER A 61 -4.26 -10.75 15.73
CA SER A 61 -5.30 -11.69 16.15
C SER A 61 -4.73 -13.10 16.18
N ARG A 62 -4.98 -13.83 17.26
CA ARG A 62 -4.71 -15.27 17.38
C ARG A 62 -5.80 -16.15 16.76
N HIS A 63 -6.97 -15.57 16.52
CA HIS A 63 -8.16 -16.30 16.06
C HIS A 63 -8.57 -15.93 14.64
N ALA A 64 -7.81 -15.08 13.96
CA ALA A 64 -8.08 -14.65 12.61
C ALA A 64 -6.78 -14.38 11.86
N ARG A 65 -6.85 -14.52 10.53
CA ARG A 65 -5.74 -14.24 9.63
C ARG A 65 -5.34 -12.77 9.66
N ASN A 66 -4.08 -12.48 9.98
CA ASN A 66 -3.54 -11.13 10.01
C ASN A 66 -3.08 -10.70 8.61
N ASN A 67 -3.70 -9.70 8.00
CA ASN A 67 -3.24 -9.20 6.69
C ASN A 67 -2.33 -7.98 6.87
N ILE A 68 -1.09 -8.10 6.38
CA ILE A 68 -0.13 -7.00 6.27
C ILE A 68 -0.24 -6.43 4.86
N LEU A 69 -0.75 -5.21 4.72
CA LEU A 69 -0.94 -4.60 3.41
C LEU A 69 0.32 -3.85 2.96
N LEU A 70 0.80 -4.15 1.76
CA LEU A 70 1.82 -3.38 1.05
C LEU A 70 1.16 -2.66 -0.12
N ALA A 71 1.11 -1.32 -0.08
CA ALA A 71 0.50 -0.49 -1.10
C ALA A 71 1.53 0.42 -1.76
N PRO A 72 2.12 0.01 -2.90
CA PRO A 72 2.97 0.90 -3.68
C PRO A 72 2.11 1.93 -4.45
N GLY A 73 2.59 3.17 -4.56
CA GLY A 73 2.08 4.14 -5.52
C GLY A 73 1.58 5.47 -4.94
N SER A 74 0.81 6.20 -5.76
CA SER A 74 0.54 7.65 -5.65
C SER A 74 -0.45 8.08 -4.56
N PHE A 75 -0.44 7.41 -3.40
CA PHE A 75 -1.11 7.90 -2.17
C PHE A 75 -2.65 7.99 -2.19
N ASN A 76 -3.36 7.14 -2.94
CA ASN A 76 -4.82 6.98 -2.79
C ASN A 76 -5.24 5.55 -2.37
N PRO A 77 -4.96 5.15 -1.13
CA PRO A 77 -5.18 3.81 -0.60
C PRO A 77 -6.62 3.61 -0.10
N PRO A 78 -7.11 2.36 0.02
CA PRO A 78 -8.49 2.05 0.41
C PRO A 78 -8.74 2.19 1.93
N THR A 79 -8.49 3.38 2.49
CA THR A 79 -8.57 3.68 3.94
C THR A 79 -9.91 3.30 4.57
N LYS A 80 -11.02 3.58 3.88
CA LYS A 80 -12.39 3.31 4.35
C LYS A 80 -12.78 1.83 4.39
N ARG A 81 -11.99 0.94 3.79
CA ARG A 81 -12.30 -0.50 3.68
C ARG A 81 -11.37 -1.40 4.50
N ARG A 82 -10.52 -0.81 5.36
CA ARG A 82 -9.55 -1.54 6.20
C ARG A 82 -10.15 -2.71 6.99
N HIS A 83 -11.28 -2.46 7.66
CA HIS A 83 -11.97 -3.46 8.49
C HIS A 83 -12.51 -4.63 7.67
N GLN A 84 -12.87 -4.39 6.41
CA GLN A 84 -13.42 -5.42 5.52
C GLN A 84 -12.36 -6.41 5.04
N PHE A 85 -11.09 -6.03 5.06
CA PHE A 85 -9.98 -6.85 4.59
C PHE A 85 -9.12 -7.41 5.72
N ASN A 86 -9.54 -7.27 6.99
CA ASN A 86 -8.76 -7.64 8.18
C ASN A 86 -7.28 -7.22 8.12
N ILE A 87 -7.03 -6.03 7.56
CA ILE A 87 -5.69 -5.47 7.49
C ILE A 87 -5.33 -5.05 8.90
N VAL A 88 -4.20 -5.52 9.43
CA VAL A 88 -3.72 -5.19 10.79
C VAL A 88 -2.57 -4.18 10.79
N ALA A 89 -1.82 -4.11 9.70
CA ALA A 89 -0.85 -3.05 9.46
C ALA A 89 -0.76 -2.78 7.97
N TRP A 90 -0.45 -1.54 7.62
CA TRP A 90 -0.38 -1.09 6.26
C TRP A 90 0.90 -0.30 6.02
N PHE A 91 1.66 -0.72 5.03
CA PHE A 91 2.89 -0.14 4.56
C PHE A 91 2.65 0.55 3.21
N THR A 92 2.98 1.83 3.12
CA THR A 92 2.91 2.60 1.88
C THR A 92 4.32 2.92 1.40
N PHE A 93 4.57 2.63 0.13
CA PHE A 93 5.80 2.99 -0.55
C PHE A 93 5.50 3.97 -1.68
N ALA A 94 6.16 5.11 -1.63
CA ALA A 94 6.12 6.14 -2.64
C ALA A 94 7.29 5.95 -3.59
N ASP A 95 7.04 5.81 -4.90
CA ASP A 95 8.11 5.65 -5.88
C ASP A 95 9.19 6.74 -5.71
N PRO A 96 10.48 6.42 -5.69
CA PRO A 96 11.58 7.38 -5.70
C PRO A 96 11.52 8.35 -6.90
N ASP A 97 12.15 9.51 -6.77
CA ASP A 97 11.99 10.62 -7.72
C ASP A 97 12.57 10.28 -9.11
N ASP A 98 13.66 9.52 -9.15
CA ASP A 98 14.29 8.95 -10.36
C ASP A 98 13.38 7.93 -11.07
N ILE A 99 12.70 7.07 -10.31
CA ILE A 99 11.70 6.15 -10.86
C ILE A 99 10.50 6.93 -11.41
N VAL A 100 10.13 8.04 -10.77
CA VAL A 100 9.06 8.91 -11.24
C VAL A 100 9.47 9.65 -12.52
N LEU A 101 10.75 9.97 -12.71
CA LEU A 101 11.31 10.66 -13.90
C LEU A 101 11.26 9.80 -15.16
N THR A 102 11.48 8.49 -15.06
CA THR A 102 11.51 7.59 -16.24
C THR A 102 10.15 7.42 -16.93
N ARG A 103 9.07 7.87 -16.28
CA ARG A 103 7.71 7.73 -16.81
C ARG A 103 7.34 8.94 -17.66
N GLU A 104 7.06 8.70 -18.94
CA GLU A 104 6.51 9.71 -19.84
C GLU A 104 5.18 10.24 -19.30
N LYS A 105 5.06 11.57 -19.22
CA LYS A 105 3.86 12.23 -18.70
C LYS A 105 3.49 13.38 -19.62
N LYS A 106 2.22 13.43 -20.01
CA LYS A 106 1.64 14.55 -20.76
C LYS A 106 1.81 15.90 -20.04
N TYR A 107 1.73 15.87 -18.71
CA TYR A 107 1.98 16.99 -17.81
C TYR A 107 2.78 16.41 -16.63
N GLY A 108 3.98 16.90 -16.34
CA GLY A 108 4.76 16.26 -15.27
C GLY A 108 6.23 16.61 -15.12
N ASP A 109 6.69 17.74 -15.67
CA ASP A 109 8.06 18.24 -15.47
C ASP A 109 8.33 18.52 -13.98
N ILE A 110 7.27 18.83 -13.23
CA ILE A 110 7.30 19.05 -11.79
C ILE A 110 7.12 17.71 -11.07
N ILE A 111 8.15 17.31 -10.34
CA ILE A 111 8.15 16.11 -9.51
C ILE A 111 8.20 16.52 -8.05
N LEU A 112 7.17 16.12 -7.31
CA LEU A 112 7.13 16.30 -5.87
C LEU A 112 8.14 15.36 -5.21
N PRO A 113 9.12 15.89 -4.45
CA PRO A 113 10.09 15.06 -3.76
C PRO A 113 9.40 14.01 -2.89
N GLN A 114 9.97 12.80 -2.84
CA GLN A 114 9.41 11.69 -2.06
C GLN A 114 9.11 12.08 -0.60
N GLN A 115 10.04 12.83 0.02
CA GLN A 115 9.85 13.31 1.39
C GLN A 115 8.68 14.29 1.53
N LEU A 116 8.47 15.17 0.55
CA LEU A 116 7.33 16.10 0.56
C LEU A 116 6.02 15.31 0.50
N ARG A 117 5.95 14.29 -0.35
CA ARG A 117 4.77 13.42 -0.46
C ARG A 117 4.45 12.72 0.86
N TYR A 118 5.46 12.25 1.60
CA TYR A 118 5.25 11.69 2.94
C TYR A 118 4.82 12.73 3.98
N LYS A 119 5.38 13.95 3.95
CA LYS A 119 4.96 15.05 4.82
C LYS A 119 3.48 15.42 4.58
N MET A 120 3.08 15.56 3.31
CA MET A 120 1.68 15.81 2.95
C MET A 120 0.77 14.71 3.51
N PHE A 121 1.16 13.45 3.36
CA PHE A 121 0.39 12.32 3.90
C PHE A 121 0.25 12.36 5.42
N ALA A 122 1.35 12.69 6.13
CA ALA A 122 1.38 12.77 7.57
C ALA A 122 0.67 14.01 8.16
N GLN A 123 0.33 15.01 7.35
CA GLN A 123 -0.43 16.18 7.78
C GLN A 123 -1.95 15.97 7.74
N VAL A 124 -2.44 14.96 7.03
CA VAL A 124 -3.87 14.62 7.04
C VAL A 124 -4.23 14.06 8.41
N PRO A 125 -5.16 14.68 9.18
CA PRO A 125 -5.40 14.28 10.57
C PRO A 125 -5.72 12.80 10.76
N GLU A 126 -6.55 12.23 9.90
CA GLU A 126 -6.94 10.81 9.94
C GLU A 126 -5.71 9.89 9.73
N LEU A 127 -4.85 10.22 8.77
CA LEU A 127 -3.65 9.44 8.45
C LEU A 127 -2.55 9.65 9.49
N ALA A 128 -2.40 10.87 10.01
CA ALA A 128 -1.48 11.19 11.10
C ALA A 128 -1.76 10.32 12.33
N LEU A 129 -3.04 10.12 12.67
CA LEU A 129 -3.46 9.22 13.74
C LEU A 129 -3.10 7.76 13.43
N MET A 130 -3.30 7.31 12.18
CA MET A 130 -2.91 5.95 11.77
C MET A 130 -1.40 5.72 11.84
N ILE A 131 -0.59 6.72 11.47
CA ILE A 131 0.87 6.67 11.60
C ILE A 131 1.28 6.69 13.08
N ALA A 132 0.62 7.51 13.89
CA ALA A 132 0.88 7.60 15.32
C ALA A 132 0.57 6.29 16.07
N SER A 133 -0.49 5.61 15.67
CA SER A 133 -0.93 4.34 16.25
C SER A 133 -0.22 3.11 15.68
N GLY A 134 0.66 3.24 14.68
CA GLY A 134 1.32 2.09 14.06
C GLY A 134 0.39 1.23 13.21
N TRP A 135 -0.73 1.79 12.74
CA TRP A 135 -1.58 1.16 11.72
C TRP A 135 -1.04 1.40 10.30
N LEU A 136 -0.40 2.55 10.10
CA LEU A 136 0.15 2.99 8.82
C LEU A 136 1.64 3.28 8.97
N HIS A 137 2.44 2.69 8.10
CA HIS A 137 3.88 2.85 8.02
C HIS A 137 4.24 3.38 6.64
N LEU A 138 5.16 4.34 6.61
CA LEU A 138 5.62 4.99 5.39
C LEU A 138 7.08 4.56 5.15
N LEU A 139 7.35 3.99 3.99
CA LEU A 139 8.59 3.28 3.70
C LEU A 139 9.62 4.18 2.99
N LEU A 140 10.82 4.34 3.55
CA LEU A 140 11.92 5.12 2.97
C LEU A 140 13.04 4.20 2.48
N GLY A 141 13.60 4.47 1.30
CA GLY A 141 14.64 3.65 0.68
C GLY A 141 14.13 2.96 -0.59
N ASP A 142 14.63 1.76 -0.85
CA ASP A 142 14.30 0.94 -2.01
C ASP A 142 13.17 -0.07 -1.72
N MET A 143 12.36 -0.36 -2.73
CA MET A 143 11.20 -1.25 -2.59
C MET A 143 11.62 -2.70 -2.33
N ASP A 144 12.70 -3.16 -2.96
CA ASP A 144 13.15 -4.56 -2.88
C ASP A 144 13.61 -4.90 -1.47
N GLY A 145 14.41 -4.03 -0.85
CA GLY A 145 14.80 -4.13 0.54
C GLY A 145 13.61 -4.10 1.50
N HIS A 146 12.59 -3.27 1.22
CA HIS A 146 11.36 -3.29 2.00
C HIS A 146 10.57 -4.58 1.82
N ILE A 147 10.55 -5.18 0.64
CA ILE A 147 9.92 -6.49 0.43
C ILE A 147 10.65 -7.55 1.27
N GLU A 148 11.97 -7.57 1.27
CA GLU A 148 12.76 -8.50 2.11
C GLU A 148 12.48 -8.31 3.60
N VAL A 149 12.45 -7.05 4.07
CA VAL A 149 12.11 -6.73 5.46
C VAL A 149 10.70 -7.19 5.81
N LEU A 150 9.71 -6.89 4.97
CA LEU A 150 8.32 -7.28 5.21
C LEU A 150 8.15 -8.80 5.19
N ARG A 151 8.89 -9.51 4.34
CA ARG A 151 8.94 -10.97 4.34
C ARG A 151 9.53 -11.54 5.61
N SER A 152 10.72 -11.07 5.99
CA SER A 152 11.33 -11.47 7.26
C SER A 152 10.42 -11.14 8.44
N MET A 153 9.67 -10.04 8.41
CA MET A 153 8.69 -9.71 9.45
C MET A 153 7.55 -10.72 9.49
N THR A 154 6.95 -11.07 8.33
CA THR A 154 5.88 -12.06 8.30
C THR A 154 6.34 -13.44 8.74
N ASP A 155 7.58 -13.83 8.44
CA ASP A 155 8.14 -15.10 8.90
C ASP A 155 8.30 -15.12 10.42
N LEU A 156 8.80 -14.03 11.03
CA LEU A 156 8.89 -13.89 12.48
C LEU A 156 7.51 -13.94 13.18
N ILE A 157 6.46 -13.41 12.53
CA ILE A 157 5.08 -13.50 13.05
C ILE A 157 4.58 -14.95 12.95
N LYS A 158 4.84 -15.65 11.84
CA LYS A 158 4.49 -17.08 11.67
C LYS A 158 5.20 -17.96 12.69
N GLU A 159 6.47 -17.69 12.98
CA GLU A 159 7.25 -18.37 14.04
C GLU A 159 6.61 -18.22 15.43
N SER A 160 5.79 -17.18 15.63
CA SER A 160 5.02 -16.95 16.86
C SER A 160 3.62 -17.57 16.82
N GLU A 161 3.38 -18.50 15.88
CA GLU A 161 2.13 -19.25 15.69
C GLU A 161 0.91 -18.36 15.34
N LEU A 162 1.16 -17.20 14.72
CA LEU A 162 0.11 -16.30 14.25
C LEU A 162 -0.08 -16.45 12.74
N ASP A 163 -1.32 -16.70 12.30
CA ASP A 163 -1.65 -16.71 10.87
C ASP A 163 -1.49 -15.31 10.29
N VAL A 164 -0.64 -15.15 9.29
CA VAL A 164 -0.31 -13.88 8.67
C VAL A 164 -0.04 -14.02 7.18
N LYS A 165 -0.48 -13.01 6.42
CA LYS A 165 -0.19 -12.88 4.99
C LYS A 165 0.33 -11.49 4.64
N LEU A 166 1.35 -11.44 3.79
CA LEU A 166 1.76 -10.23 3.09
C LEU A 166 0.88 -10.05 1.85
N VAL A 167 0.09 -8.97 1.82
CA VAL A 167 -0.89 -8.69 0.77
C VAL A 167 -0.45 -7.45 0.00
N GLY A 168 -0.16 -7.60 -1.30
CA GLY A 168 0.13 -6.48 -2.20
C GLY A 168 -1.15 -5.83 -2.71
N PHE A 169 -1.31 -4.51 -2.57
CA PHE A 169 -2.40 -3.77 -3.19
C PHE A 169 -2.00 -3.31 -4.60
N LEU A 170 -2.86 -3.56 -5.57
CA LEU A 170 -2.62 -3.21 -6.97
C LEU A 170 -3.75 -2.39 -7.57
N GLY A 171 -3.37 -1.39 -8.37
CA GLY A 171 -4.29 -0.71 -9.27
C GLY A 171 -4.77 -1.68 -10.36
N GLY A 172 -6.03 -1.56 -10.78
CA GLY A 172 -6.59 -2.43 -11.82
C GLY A 172 -5.85 -2.36 -13.16
N ASP A 173 -5.23 -1.22 -13.47
CA ASP A 173 -4.41 -0.98 -14.65
C ASP A 173 -3.06 -1.72 -14.65
N LYS A 174 -2.75 -2.44 -13.57
CA LYS A 174 -1.51 -3.20 -13.42
C LYS A 174 -1.61 -4.63 -13.95
N LEU A 175 -2.81 -5.17 -14.14
CA LEU A 175 -3.04 -6.43 -14.83
C LEU A 175 -3.68 -6.17 -16.19
N SER A 176 -3.26 -6.94 -17.20
CA SER A 176 -3.81 -6.87 -18.55
C SER A 176 -4.01 -8.27 -19.12
N MET A 177 -5.00 -8.42 -20.01
CA MET A 177 -5.17 -9.61 -20.86
C MET A 177 -3.93 -9.93 -21.71
N MET A 178 -3.10 -8.94 -21.98
CA MET A 178 -1.96 -9.04 -22.89
C MET A 178 -0.61 -9.21 -22.17
N SER A 179 -0.59 -9.21 -20.83
CA SER A 179 0.64 -9.27 -20.04
C SER A 179 0.54 -10.31 -18.94
N GLU A 180 1.57 -11.15 -18.82
CA GLU A 180 1.70 -12.08 -17.72
C GLU A 180 1.99 -11.33 -16.40
N PRO A 181 1.48 -11.79 -15.24
CA PRO A 181 1.69 -11.13 -13.95
C PRO A 181 3.14 -11.05 -13.48
N HIS A 182 4.10 -11.69 -14.15
CA HIS A 182 5.52 -11.58 -13.77
C HIS A 182 6.31 -10.64 -14.70
N LEU A 183 5.77 -10.39 -15.89
CA LEU A 183 6.38 -9.44 -16.80
C LEU A 183 6.05 -8.03 -16.31
N PRO A 184 6.99 -7.09 -16.41
CA PRO A 184 6.65 -5.68 -16.38
C PRO A 184 5.48 -5.49 -17.32
N SER A 185 4.34 -5.00 -16.81
CA SER A 185 3.57 -4.12 -17.70
C SER A 185 4.55 -3.03 -18.13
N VAL A 186 4.33 -2.37 -19.27
CA VAL A 186 5.16 -1.24 -19.74
C VAL A 186 5.39 -0.17 -18.65
N PHE A 187 4.67 -0.27 -17.51
CA PHE A 187 4.67 0.62 -16.36
C PHE A 187 4.94 -0.03 -14.98
N LEU A 188 5.56 -1.22 -14.87
CA LEU A 188 5.84 -1.84 -13.55
C LEU A 188 7.20 -2.53 -13.41
N THR A 189 7.95 -2.11 -12.40
CA THR A 189 9.04 -2.86 -11.78
C THR A 189 8.46 -3.85 -10.77
N GLU A 190 8.76 -5.14 -10.98
CA GLU A 190 8.59 -6.33 -10.14
C GLU A 190 7.35 -6.50 -9.23
N TRP A 191 6.72 -7.65 -9.42
CA TRP A 191 5.73 -8.24 -8.54
C TRP A 191 6.50 -8.94 -7.43
N GLY A 192 6.98 -8.15 -6.46
CA GLY A 192 7.72 -8.69 -5.33
C GLY A 192 7.01 -9.90 -4.74
N PRO A 193 7.73 -10.92 -4.22
CA PRO A 193 7.08 -12.10 -3.69
C PRO A 193 6.17 -11.66 -2.54
N VAL A 194 4.85 -11.60 -2.75
CA VAL A 194 3.80 -11.44 -1.73
C VAL A 194 2.95 -12.71 -1.68
N ASP A 195 2.13 -12.89 -0.65
CA ASP A 195 1.28 -14.10 -0.54
C ASP A 195 0.01 -13.94 -1.38
N GLU A 196 -0.54 -12.73 -1.40
CA GLU A 196 -1.74 -12.40 -2.14
C GLU A 196 -1.60 -11.01 -2.79
N PHE A 197 -2.20 -10.86 -3.96
CA PHE A 197 -2.46 -9.56 -4.57
C PHE A 197 -3.93 -9.22 -4.42
N MET A 198 -4.23 -7.97 -4.07
CA MET A 198 -5.58 -7.46 -3.95
C MET A 198 -5.80 -6.34 -4.97
N ILE A 199 -6.79 -6.54 -5.83
CA ILE A 199 -7.23 -5.58 -6.84
C ILE A 199 -8.70 -5.26 -6.56
N VAL A 200 -8.99 -3.97 -6.42
CA VAL A 200 -10.34 -3.47 -6.24
C VAL A 200 -10.69 -2.62 -7.46
N ASN A 201 -11.83 -2.90 -8.11
CA ASN A 201 -12.31 -2.11 -9.24
C ASN A 201 -12.73 -0.69 -8.79
N ALA A 202 -11.74 0.18 -8.56
CA ALA A 202 -11.96 1.43 -7.89
C ALA A 202 -11.97 2.65 -8.82
N ARG A 203 -11.69 2.51 -10.13
CA ARG A 203 -11.66 3.68 -11.06
C ARG A 203 -11.33 3.38 -12.51
N ARG A 204 -10.41 2.45 -12.74
CA ARG A 204 -9.88 2.18 -14.08
C ARG A 204 -10.49 0.88 -14.56
N PRO A 205 -11.15 0.89 -15.74
CA PRO A 205 -11.57 -0.36 -16.35
C PRO A 205 -10.33 -1.23 -16.52
N VAL A 206 -10.48 -2.50 -16.17
CA VAL A 206 -9.48 -3.51 -16.49
C VAL A 206 -9.90 -4.15 -17.81
N ASP A 207 -8.95 -4.46 -18.68
CA ASP A 207 -9.27 -5.01 -20.01
C ASP A 207 -9.84 -6.44 -19.94
N PHE A 208 -9.49 -7.18 -18.89
CA PHE A 208 -9.96 -8.54 -18.63
C PHE A 208 -11.34 -8.60 -17.96
N TYR A 209 -12.01 -7.48 -17.69
CA TYR A 209 -13.36 -7.47 -17.09
C TYR A 209 -14.20 -6.32 -17.64
N SER A 210 -15.35 -6.67 -18.24
CA SER A 210 -16.33 -5.71 -18.72
C SER A 210 -17.69 -5.97 -18.08
N THR A 211 -18.43 -4.90 -17.81
CA THR A 211 -19.78 -4.94 -17.24
C THR A 211 -20.77 -4.60 -18.36
N GLY A 212 -21.44 -5.60 -18.95
CA GLY A 212 -22.42 -5.36 -20.00
C GLY A 212 -22.88 -6.61 -20.78
N ARG A 213 -24.17 -6.58 -21.20
CA ARG A 213 -24.94 -7.67 -21.85
C ARG A 213 -24.40 -8.20 -23.19
N ASP A 214 -23.41 -7.55 -23.80
CA ASP A 214 -22.88 -7.90 -25.13
C ASP A 214 -21.54 -8.65 -25.09
N SER A 215 -21.01 -8.93 -23.91
CA SER A 215 -19.96 -9.94 -23.81
C SER A 215 -20.63 -11.31 -23.75
N ASP A 216 -20.01 -12.34 -24.30
CA ASP A 216 -20.36 -13.76 -24.10
C ASP A 216 -20.40 -14.19 -22.60
N SER A 217 -20.26 -13.25 -21.66
CA SER A 217 -20.39 -13.41 -20.22
C SER A 217 -21.84 -13.54 -19.77
N ARG A 218 -22.47 -14.68 -20.07
CA ARG A 218 -23.66 -15.13 -19.31
C ARG A 218 -23.37 -15.34 -17.81
N SER A 219 -22.14 -15.13 -17.35
CA SER A 219 -21.68 -15.36 -15.97
C SER A 219 -21.08 -14.14 -15.25
N GLY A 220 -20.85 -12.99 -15.92
CA GLY A 220 -20.13 -11.86 -15.30
C GLY A 220 -18.71 -12.22 -14.83
N ARG A 221 -18.10 -13.27 -15.40
CA ARG A 221 -16.76 -13.75 -15.05
C ARG A 221 -15.68 -12.95 -15.80
N PRO A 222 -14.56 -12.58 -15.15
CA PRO A 222 -13.41 -12.01 -15.84
C PRO A 222 -12.80 -12.97 -16.86
N ILE A 223 -12.22 -12.41 -17.91
CA ILE A 223 -11.43 -13.12 -18.92
C ILE A 223 -10.15 -13.64 -18.26
N ASP A 224 -9.80 -14.89 -18.54
CA ASP A 224 -8.59 -15.50 -18.01
C ASP A 224 -7.35 -14.76 -18.53
N ILE A 225 -6.42 -14.44 -17.63
CA ILE A 225 -5.18 -13.74 -17.95
C ILE A 225 -4.02 -14.74 -18.13
N PRO A 226 -3.10 -14.53 -19.09
CA PRO A 226 -1.92 -15.36 -19.25
C PRO A 226 -1.10 -15.46 -17.96
N GLY A 227 -0.50 -16.61 -17.69
CA GLY A 227 0.30 -16.83 -16.49
C GLY A 227 -0.49 -17.01 -15.19
N CYS A 228 -1.83 -17.11 -15.25
CA CYS A 228 -2.68 -17.46 -14.11
C CYS A 228 -3.48 -18.75 -14.33
N THR A 229 -4.00 -19.31 -13.23
CA THR A 229 -5.13 -20.25 -13.30
C THR A 229 -6.38 -19.54 -13.79
N LYS A 230 -7.41 -20.31 -14.15
CA LYS A 230 -8.72 -19.76 -14.46
C LYS A 230 -9.29 -18.98 -13.27
N TRP A 231 -10.09 -17.96 -13.56
CA TRP A 231 -10.81 -17.23 -12.52
C TRP A 231 -11.89 -18.11 -11.88
N GLU A 232 -11.84 -18.21 -10.56
CA GLU A 232 -12.81 -18.89 -9.72
C GLU A 232 -13.53 -17.88 -8.84
N ARG A 233 -14.85 -18.02 -8.68
CA ARG A 233 -15.60 -17.19 -7.74
C ARG A 233 -15.34 -17.73 -6.35
N GLU A 234 -14.81 -16.89 -5.46
CA GLU A 234 -14.58 -17.30 -4.08
C GLU A 234 -15.89 -17.18 -3.31
N VAL A 235 -16.52 -18.31 -3.03
CA VAL A 235 -17.73 -18.40 -2.19
C VAL A 235 -17.28 -18.76 -0.78
N GLN A 236 -17.53 -17.88 0.19
CA GLN A 236 -17.24 -18.21 1.60
C GLN A 236 -18.23 -19.29 2.08
N ALA A 237 -17.70 -20.34 2.70
CA ALA A 237 -18.51 -21.46 3.20
C ALA A 237 -19.41 -20.97 4.36
N GLY A 238 -20.72 -20.94 4.14
CA GLY A 238 -21.74 -20.53 5.13
C GLY A 238 -22.77 -19.52 4.62
N ASP A 239 -22.50 -18.83 3.50
CA ASP A 239 -23.18 -17.58 3.16
C ASP A 239 -24.08 -17.64 1.92
N LEU A 240 -24.93 -18.66 1.75
CA LEU A 240 -25.87 -18.67 0.63
C LEU A 240 -26.86 -17.47 0.65
N GLU A 241 -27.10 -16.87 1.82
CA GLU A 241 -27.95 -15.66 1.95
C GLU A 241 -27.15 -14.34 2.15
N ILE A 242 -26.01 -14.36 2.86
CA ILE A 242 -25.19 -13.17 3.17
C ILE A 242 -24.35 -12.68 1.97
N VAL A 243 -24.08 -13.56 1.00
CA VAL A 243 -23.35 -13.23 -0.24
C VAL A 243 -24.00 -12.07 -1.01
N THR A 244 -25.27 -11.76 -0.81
CA THR A 244 -25.98 -10.73 -1.60
C THR A 244 -25.66 -9.28 -1.23
N GLU A 245 -25.40 -8.91 0.03
CA GLU A 245 -25.22 -7.49 0.40
C GLU A 245 -23.76 -7.02 0.24
N GLN A 246 -22.81 -7.89 0.57
CA GLN A 246 -21.39 -7.60 0.39
C GLN A 246 -21.00 -7.58 -1.10
N GLU A 247 -21.54 -8.48 -1.92
CA GLU A 247 -21.32 -8.43 -3.37
C GLU A 247 -22.01 -7.22 -4.02
N ARG A 248 -23.22 -6.84 -3.56
CA ARG A 248 -23.89 -5.60 -4.03
C ARG A 248 -23.08 -4.35 -3.73
N SER A 249 -22.38 -4.31 -2.59
CA SER A 249 -21.63 -3.13 -2.15
C SER A 249 -20.16 -3.10 -2.64
N LEU A 250 -19.50 -4.26 -2.76
CA LEU A 250 -18.07 -4.37 -3.05
C LEU A 250 -17.75 -5.03 -4.38
N GLY A 251 -18.72 -5.69 -5.00
CA GLY A 251 -18.52 -6.51 -6.17
C GLY A 251 -18.21 -7.98 -5.85
N VAL A 252 -18.39 -8.81 -6.87
CA VAL A 252 -18.10 -10.25 -6.84
C VAL A 252 -16.60 -10.47 -6.65
N LEU A 253 -16.23 -11.39 -5.76
CA LEU A 253 -14.82 -11.75 -5.56
C LEU A 253 -14.41 -12.89 -6.48
N TRP A 254 -13.44 -12.59 -7.33
CA TRP A 254 -12.78 -13.54 -8.21
C TRP A 254 -11.36 -13.79 -7.72
N VAL A 255 -10.92 -15.03 -7.82
CA VAL A 255 -9.56 -15.43 -7.48
C VAL A 255 -8.91 -16.18 -8.63
N CYS A 256 -7.63 -15.94 -8.84
CA CYS A 256 -6.77 -16.79 -9.65
C CYS A 256 -5.38 -16.90 -9.01
N LYS A 257 -4.65 -17.97 -9.32
CA LYS A 257 -3.28 -18.17 -8.83
C LYS A 257 -2.29 -17.75 -9.91
N ALA A 258 -1.38 -16.82 -9.60
CA ALA A 258 -0.36 -16.32 -10.52
C ALA A 258 0.78 -17.34 -10.64
N LEU A 259 0.73 -18.20 -11.66
CA LEU A 259 1.65 -19.33 -11.83
C LEU A 259 3.08 -18.90 -12.15
N THR A 260 3.25 -17.70 -12.69
CA THR A 260 4.54 -17.19 -13.17
C THR A 260 5.27 -16.31 -12.18
N VAL A 261 4.64 -15.92 -11.07
CA VAL A 261 5.27 -15.11 -10.01
C VAL A 261 5.87 -16.04 -8.95
N PRO A 262 7.10 -15.82 -8.48
CA PRO A 262 7.69 -16.62 -7.39
C PRO A 262 6.76 -16.72 -6.18
N GLY A 263 6.62 -17.93 -5.62
CA GLY A 263 5.67 -18.22 -4.53
C GLY A 263 4.22 -18.44 -5.00
N GLN A 264 3.92 -18.19 -6.27
CA GLN A 264 2.62 -18.35 -6.92
C GLN A 264 1.45 -17.73 -6.12
N PRO A 265 1.48 -16.41 -5.86
CA PRO A 265 0.47 -15.72 -5.08
C PRO A 265 -0.94 -15.85 -5.65
N VAL A 266 -1.92 -15.72 -4.75
CA VAL A 266 -3.33 -15.62 -5.15
C VAL A 266 -3.66 -14.17 -5.47
N ILE A 267 -4.15 -13.91 -6.68
CA ILE A 267 -4.72 -12.64 -7.09
C ILE A 267 -6.21 -12.65 -6.73
N ARG A 268 -6.63 -11.69 -5.92
CA ARG A 268 -8.00 -11.42 -5.50
C ARG A 268 -8.51 -10.19 -6.22
N PHE A 269 -9.50 -10.34 -7.10
CA PHE A 269 -10.12 -9.27 -7.86
C PHE A 269 -11.57 -9.06 -7.42
N ARG A 270 -11.89 -7.85 -6.93
CA ARG A 270 -13.26 -7.43 -6.63
C ARG A 270 -13.88 -6.73 -7.85
N ALA A 271 -14.76 -7.46 -8.53
CA ALA A 271 -15.48 -7.06 -9.72
C ALA A 271 -16.77 -6.29 -9.36
N SER A 272 -16.73 -4.96 -9.47
CA SER A 272 -17.88 -4.08 -9.21
C SER A 272 -18.29 -3.34 -10.49
N GLU A 273 -19.59 -3.11 -10.70
CA GLU A 273 -20.11 -2.23 -11.76
C GLU A 273 -19.98 -0.74 -11.40
N SER A 274 -19.89 -0.45 -10.10
CA SER A 274 -19.69 0.91 -9.60
C SER A 274 -18.22 1.14 -9.26
N SER A 275 -17.67 2.27 -9.70
CA SER A 275 -16.35 2.72 -9.27
C SER A 275 -16.37 2.94 -7.76
N ALA A 276 -15.49 2.26 -7.02
CA ALA A 276 -15.35 2.45 -5.58
C ALA A 276 -14.75 3.81 -5.18
N SER A 277 -14.43 4.70 -6.13
CA SER A 277 -13.81 6.01 -5.86
C SER A 277 -14.31 7.10 -6.80
N ASN A 278 -14.60 8.26 -6.21
CA ASN A 278 -14.93 9.53 -6.89
C ASN A 278 -13.68 10.38 -7.20
N GLY A 279 -12.47 9.83 -7.00
CA GLY A 279 -11.30 10.70 -6.96
C GLY A 279 -11.01 11.39 -8.29
N ILE A 280 -10.04 12.29 -8.27
CA ILE A 280 -9.59 13.06 -9.43
C ILE A 280 -8.39 12.40 -10.13
N SER A 281 -8.29 12.55 -11.45
CA SER A 281 -7.17 12.04 -12.26
C SER A 281 -5.85 12.72 -11.88
N SER A 282 -4.80 11.94 -11.63
CA SER A 282 -3.45 12.48 -11.37
C SER A 282 -2.93 13.33 -12.52
N THR A 283 -3.33 13.03 -13.76
CA THR A 283 -3.04 13.87 -14.94
C THR A 283 -3.62 15.27 -14.80
N LYS A 284 -4.85 15.39 -14.26
CA LYS A 284 -5.48 16.70 -14.05
C LYS A 284 -4.78 17.49 -12.95
N ILE A 285 -4.40 16.83 -11.86
CA ILE A 285 -3.63 17.47 -10.77
C ILE A 285 -2.30 18.01 -11.31
N ARG A 286 -1.57 17.20 -12.09
CA ARG A 286 -0.31 17.64 -12.72
C ARG A 286 -0.51 18.79 -13.70
N GLN A 287 -1.58 18.76 -14.50
CA GLN A 287 -1.92 19.87 -15.38
C GLN A 287 -2.07 21.18 -14.58
N ILE A 288 -2.82 21.15 -13.48
CA ILE A 288 -3.03 22.33 -12.61
C ILE A 288 -1.68 22.80 -12.05
N MET A 289 -0.87 21.89 -11.51
CA MET A 289 0.45 22.23 -10.99
C MET A 289 1.39 22.81 -12.06
N SER A 290 1.29 22.39 -13.31
CA SER A 290 2.14 22.88 -14.39
C SER A 290 1.64 24.20 -14.99
N GLU A 291 0.34 24.37 -15.17
CA GLU A 291 -0.22 25.41 -16.05
C GLU A 291 -0.97 26.52 -15.30
N SER A 292 -1.49 26.28 -14.10
CA SER A 292 -2.31 27.27 -13.41
C SER A 292 -1.47 28.41 -12.83
N PRO A 293 -1.98 29.66 -12.82
CA PRO A 293 -1.37 30.78 -12.11
C PRO A 293 -1.22 30.50 -10.61
N ASP A 294 -0.21 31.11 -9.99
CA ASP A 294 0.11 30.92 -8.57
C ASP A 294 -1.08 31.25 -7.65
N GLU A 295 -1.86 32.28 -8.00
CA GLU A 295 -3.01 32.77 -7.24
C GLU A 295 -4.21 31.81 -7.29
N GLU A 296 -4.30 30.97 -8.32
CA GLU A 296 -5.42 30.04 -8.53
C GLU A 296 -5.12 28.63 -8.00
N LEU A 297 -3.85 28.31 -7.70
CA LEU A 297 -3.40 26.97 -7.34
C LEU A 297 -4.19 26.39 -6.17
N TYR A 298 -4.42 27.18 -5.11
CA TYR A 298 -5.12 26.71 -3.91
C TYR A 298 -6.55 26.25 -4.21
N GLU A 299 -7.36 27.14 -4.80
CA GLU A 299 -8.76 26.88 -5.11
C GLU A 299 -8.91 25.70 -6.07
N MET A 300 -7.99 25.59 -7.04
CA MET A 300 -8.03 24.51 -8.01
C MET A 300 -7.60 23.15 -7.42
N LEU A 301 -6.81 23.12 -6.35
CA LEU A 301 -6.26 21.89 -5.78
C LEU A 301 -6.94 21.43 -4.48
N ARG A 302 -7.61 22.32 -3.72
CA ARG A 302 -8.07 22.03 -2.35
C ARG A 302 -8.92 20.78 -2.17
N ASP A 303 -9.77 20.46 -3.15
CA ASP A 303 -10.64 19.29 -3.14
C ASP A 303 -10.05 18.08 -3.89
N LYS A 304 -8.78 18.20 -4.33
CA LYS A 304 -8.13 17.28 -5.26
C LYS A 304 -6.91 16.58 -4.67
N VAL A 305 -6.25 17.20 -3.70
CA VAL A 305 -5.01 16.72 -3.09
C VAL A 305 -5.12 16.73 -1.57
N PHE A 306 -4.33 15.89 -0.92
CA PHE A 306 -4.11 15.99 0.52
C PHE A 306 -3.15 17.15 0.82
N SER A 307 -3.39 17.85 1.93
CA SER A 307 -2.52 18.94 2.42
C SER A 307 -2.19 19.96 1.34
N VAL A 308 -3.23 20.57 0.77
CA VAL A 308 -3.12 21.53 -0.33
C VAL A 308 -2.23 22.72 0.04
N GLU A 309 -2.28 23.17 1.29
CA GLU A 309 -1.48 24.29 1.79
C GLU A 309 0.02 24.02 1.60
N LEU A 310 0.49 22.84 2.02
CA LEU A 310 1.88 22.44 1.89
C LEU A 310 2.30 22.25 0.43
N LEU A 311 1.40 21.73 -0.41
CA LEU A 311 1.67 21.62 -1.84
C LEU A 311 1.82 22.99 -2.49
N VAL A 312 0.91 23.91 -2.22
CA VAL A 312 0.93 25.26 -2.79
C VAL A 312 2.17 26.01 -2.33
N GLU A 313 2.49 25.98 -1.03
CA GLU A 313 3.71 26.59 -0.49
C GLU A 313 4.96 26.12 -1.24
N TRP A 314 5.13 24.79 -1.38
CA TRP A 314 6.26 24.22 -2.10
C TRP A 314 6.26 24.61 -3.59
N MET A 315 5.10 24.63 -4.24
CA MET A 315 4.97 25.00 -5.65
C MET A 315 5.44 26.44 -5.92
N LEU A 316 5.07 27.38 -5.05
CA LEU A 316 5.47 28.78 -5.16
C LEU A 316 7.00 28.94 -5.03
N GLU A 317 7.61 28.20 -4.11
CA GLU A 317 9.07 28.19 -3.95
C GLU A 317 9.77 27.57 -5.17
N HIS A 318 9.28 26.43 -5.64
CA HIS A 318 9.85 25.70 -6.78
C HIS A 318 9.83 26.55 -8.06
N ARG A 319 8.72 27.23 -8.34
CA ARG A 319 8.58 28.11 -9.51
C ARG A 319 9.51 29.33 -9.42
N LYS A 320 9.68 29.94 -8.24
CA LYS A 320 10.64 31.04 -8.02
C LYS A 320 12.09 30.61 -8.26
N GLY A 321 12.47 29.42 -7.77
CA GLY A 321 13.79 28.85 -8.01
C GLY A 321 14.06 28.64 -9.50
N SER A 322 13.11 28.02 -10.20
CA SER A 322 13.20 27.74 -11.65
C SER A 322 13.33 29.02 -12.50
N GLN A 323 12.62 30.08 -12.14
CA GLN A 323 12.73 31.38 -12.82
C GLN A 323 14.10 32.03 -12.61
N THR A 324 14.70 31.84 -11.44
CA THR A 324 16.02 32.38 -11.11
C THR A 324 17.11 31.67 -11.91
N GLU A 325 17.06 30.34 -12.01
CA GLU A 325 17.98 29.54 -12.80
C GLU A 325 17.91 29.88 -14.30
N ALA A 326 16.70 29.97 -14.86
CA ALA A 326 16.49 30.36 -16.26
C ALA A 326 16.98 31.79 -16.58
N LEU A 327 16.98 32.69 -15.60
CA LEU A 327 17.54 34.04 -15.77
C LEU A 327 19.06 34.03 -15.78
N ILE A 328 19.69 33.20 -14.93
CA ILE A 328 21.15 33.03 -14.89
C ILE A 328 21.66 32.42 -16.19
N GLU A 329 21.00 31.38 -16.71
CA GLU A 329 21.38 30.71 -17.97
C GLU A 329 21.30 31.66 -19.18
N LYS A 330 20.34 32.60 -19.19
CA LYS A 330 20.23 33.63 -20.25
C LYS A 330 21.30 34.72 -20.18
N LEU A 331 21.99 34.85 -19.04
CA LEU A 331 23.02 35.86 -18.81
C LEU A 331 24.44 35.32 -19.02
N GLN A 332 24.59 34.01 -19.27
CA GLN A 332 25.84 33.34 -19.62
C GLN A 332 26.02 33.21 -21.14
#